data_AF-A0AAP9S5D4-F1
#
_entry.id   AF-A0AAP9S5D4-F1
#
_cell.length_a   1.000
_cell.length_b   1.000
_cell.length_c   1.000
_cell.angle_alpha   90.00
_cell.angle_beta   90.00
_cell.angle_gamma   90.00
#
_symmetry.space_group_name_H-M   'P 1'
#
loop_
_entity.id
_entity.type
_entity.pdbx_description
1 polymer ?
#
loop_
_entity_poly.entity_id
_entity_poly.type
_entity_poly.pdbx_seq_one_letter_code
_entity_poly.pdbx_strand_id
1 'polypeptide(L)'
;MRYLPEVKKIKIELIRLKFDDSVLYKYKPFKYCCETITKNETIEFTTESSTGDYDVCDDDNFTLPHFSSWFVETEKDGEDEWENDYYYPIEFCPHCGEKIEIVVVGEEDRTEEYLELKKQRDDLWKKCQRTDSKKKENELRRRVKELDSKIDWFYELCEYEEVKH
;
A
#
# COMPACT_ATOMS: atom_id res chain seq x y z
N MET A 1 44.10 -0.75 9.59
CA MET A 1 42.73 -1.31 9.69
C MET A 1 41.85 -0.53 8.74
N ARG A 2 41.35 -1.16 7.68
CA ARG A 2 40.36 -0.53 6.79
C ARG A 2 39.02 -0.64 7.50
N TYR A 3 38.46 0.48 7.93
CA TYR A 3 37.06 0.57 8.32
C TYR A 3 36.24 0.26 7.06
N LEU A 4 35.61 -0.91 7.01
CA LEU A 4 34.52 -1.13 6.06
C LEU A 4 33.34 -0.33 6.63
N PRO A 5 32.84 0.71 5.95
CA PRO A 5 31.62 1.36 6.40
C PRO A 5 30.51 0.31 6.40
N GLU A 6 29.74 0.25 7.48
CA GLU A 6 28.54 -0.58 7.56
C GLU A 6 27.66 -0.23 6.35
N VAL A 7 27.46 -1.20 5.46
CA VAL A 7 26.65 -1.04 4.25
C VAL A 7 25.23 -0.73 4.70
N LYS A 8 24.73 0.48 4.43
CA LYS A 8 23.41 0.92 4.85
C LYS A 8 22.38 0.46 3.83
N LYS A 9 22.13 -0.84 3.77
CA LYS A 9 21.12 -1.40 2.87
C LYS A 9 19.70 -1.09 3.34
N ILE A 10 18.81 -0.79 2.41
CA ILE A 10 17.36 -0.80 2.69
C ILE A 10 16.92 -2.26 2.58
N LYS A 11 16.32 -2.80 3.64
CA LYS A 11 15.67 -4.11 3.61
C LYS A 11 14.21 -3.92 4.02
N ILE A 12 13.30 -4.25 3.11
CA ILE A 12 11.86 -4.17 3.30
C ILE A 12 11.34 -5.60 3.39
N GLU A 13 10.72 -5.91 4.53
CA GLU A 13 10.12 -7.23 4.77
C GLU A 13 8.62 -7.10 4.60
N LEU A 14 8.08 -7.85 3.65
CA LEU A 14 6.66 -7.84 3.31
C LEU A 14 5.93 -9.03 3.92
N ILE A 15 4.70 -8.79 4.36
CA ILE A 15 3.72 -9.81 4.70
C ILE A 15 2.69 -9.83 3.59
N ARG A 16 2.56 -10.98 2.92
CA ARG A 16 1.55 -11.22 1.89
C ARG A 16 0.20 -11.45 2.57
N LEU A 17 -0.81 -10.70 2.17
CA LEU A 17 -2.15 -10.74 2.73
C LEU A 17 -3.13 -11.24 1.67
N LYS A 18 -3.84 -12.33 1.95
CA LYS A 18 -4.88 -12.90 1.10
C LYS A 18 -6.26 -12.63 1.69
N PHE A 19 -7.18 -12.11 0.89
CA PHE A 19 -8.58 -11.87 1.29
C PHE A 19 -9.48 -11.66 0.07
N ASP A 20 -10.69 -12.23 0.04
CA ASP A 20 -11.71 -12.01 -1.01
C ASP A 20 -11.14 -12.12 -2.44
N ASP A 21 -10.41 -13.22 -2.71
CA ASP A 21 -9.68 -13.50 -3.96
C ASP A 21 -8.61 -12.47 -4.36
N SER A 22 -8.32 -11.52 -3.48
CA SER A 22 -7.30 -10.48 -3.64
C SER A 22 -6.03 -10.84 -2.88
N VAL A 23 -4.90 -10.39 -3.40
CA VAL A 23 -3.58 -10.51 -2.76
C VAL A 23 -2.94 -9.13 -2.73
N LEU A 24 -2.59 -8.68 -1.53
CA LEU A 24 -1.87 -7.42 -1.31
C LEU A 24 -0.77 -7.63 -0.27
N TYR A 25 -0.02 -6.58 0.03
CA TYR A 25 1.14 -6.65 0.91
C TYR A 25 1.09 -5.56 1.97
N LYS A 26 1.56 -5.92 3.16
CA LYS A 26 1.93 -4.97 4.22
C LYS A 26 3.44 -5.02 4.41
N TYR A 27 4.03 -3.94 4.89
CA TYR A 27 5.47 -3.91 5.16
C TYR A 27 5.75 -3.81 6.65
N LYS A 28 6.78 -4.52 7.12
CA LYS A 28 7.32 -4.28 8.46
C LYS A 28 8.09 -2.96 8.51
N PRO A 29 8.20 -2.32 9.69
CA PRO A 29 9.01 -1.12 9.84
C PRO A 29 10.44 -1.34 9.32
N PHE A 30 10.90 -0.49 8.42
CA PHE A 30 12.24 -0.53 7.85
C PHE A 30 12.98 0.79 8.01
N LYS A 31 14.30 0.76 7.81
CA LYS A 31 15.15 1.96 7.87
C LYS A 31 15.58 2.35 6.48
N TYR A 32 15.48 3.65 6.19
CA TYR A 32 16.02 4.24 4.98
C TYR A 32 17.55 4.32 5.05
N CYS A 33 18.21 4.21 3.89
CA CYS A 33 19.66 4.31 3.76
C CYS A 33 20.18 5.75 4.02
N CYS A 34 19.39 6.77 3.72
CA CYS A 34 19.72 8.18 3.93
C CYS A 34 18.46 9.03 4.18
N GLU A 35 18.62 10.23 4.73
CA GLU A 35 17.50 11.17 4.90
C GLU A 35 17.04 11.83 3.59
N THR A 36 17.88 11.79 2.55
CA THR A 36 17.55 12.46 1.28
C THR A 36 16.44 11.72 0.54
N ILE A 37 16.42 10.39 0.57
CA ILE A 37 15.35 9.61 -0.07
C ILE A 37 14.00 9.83 0.62
N THR A 38 13.97 10.02 1.95
CA THR A 38 12.72 10.27 2.69
C THR A 38 12.13 11.66 2.45
N LYS A 39 12.93 12.58 1.91
CA LYS A 39 12.53 13.97 1.62
C LYS A 39 12.35 14.20 0.12
N ASN A 40 12.58 13.19 -0.71
CA ASN A 40 12.44 13.33 -2.15
C ASN A 40 11.00 13.10 -2.54
N GLU A 41 10.31 14.17 -2.92
CA GLU A 41 8.90 14.16 -3.31
C GLU A 41 8.66 13.32 -4.58
N THR A 42 9.67 13.11 -5.42
CA THR A 42 9.56 12.31 -6.65
C THR A 42 9.87 10.83 -6.42
N ILE A 43 10.07 10.38 -5.18
CA ILE A 43 10.30 8.97 -4.85
C ILE A 43 9.24 8.51 -3.86
N GLU A 44 8.52 7.46 -4.22
CA GLU A 44 7.43 6.91 -3.41
C GLU A 44 7.61 5.41 -3.23
N PHE A 45 7.16 4.88 -2.09
CA PHE A 45 7.00 3.44 -1.89
C PHE A 45 5.55 3.06 -2.21
N THR A 46 5.33 2.36 -3.31
CA THR A 46 4.01 2.13 -3.92
C THR A 46 3.89 0.73 -4.52
N THR A 47 2.69 0.37 -4.95
CA THR A 47 2.41 -0.81 -5.81
C THR A 47 2.22 -0.44 -7.28
N GLU A 48 2.19 0.85 -7.62
CA GLU A 48 1.98 1.34 -8.98
C GLU A 48 3.25 1.19 -9.84
N SER A 49 3.08 0.77 -11.10
CA SER A 49 4.15 0.59 -12.08
C SER A 49 3.63 0.98 -13.46
N SER A 50 4.33 1.88 -14.15
CA SER A 50 3.99 2.29 -15.53
C SER A 50 4.75 1.48 -16.58
N THR A 51 5.63 0.57 -16.17
CA THR A 51 6.42 -0.28 -17.06
C THR A 51 5.82 -1.68 -17.13
N GLY A 52 4.92 -1.92 -18.08
CA GLY A 52 4.22 -3.22 -18.23
C GLY A 52 5.09 -4.44 -18.55
N ASP A 53 6.42 -4.30 -18.63
CA ASP A 53 7.38 -5.37 -18.98
C ASP A 53 8.43 -5.67 -17.88
N TYR A 54 8.47 -4.88 -16.79
CA TYR A 54 9.45 -5.03 -15.69
C TYR A 54 8.79 -4.99 -14.32
N ASP A 55 7.59 -5.58 -14.22
CA ASP A 55 6.87 -5.58 -12.95
C ASP A 55 7.70 -6.29 -11.88
N VAL A 56 7.90 -5.58 -10.77
CA VAL A 56 8.49 -6.13 -9.56
C VAL A 56 7.45 -7.10 -9.00
N CYS A 57 7.42 -8.33 -9.50
CA CYS A 57 6.42 -9.33 -9.13
C CYS A 57 6.98 -10.39 -8.18
N ASP A 58 6.08 -11.01 -7.41
CA ASP A 58 6.37 -12.25 -6.69
C ASP A 58 6.31 -13.46 -7.64
N ASP A 59 6.62 -14.65 -7.10
CA ASP A 59 6.61 -15.91 -7.84
C ASP A 59 5.24 -16.27 -8.45
N ASP A 60 4.15 -15.68 -7.92
CA ASP A 60 2.78 -15.88 -8.38
C ASP A 60 2.31 -14.77 -9.34
N ASN A 61 3.21 -13.89 -9.80
CA ASN A 61 2.94 -12.72 -10.64
C ASN A 61 2.06 -11.64 -9.99
N PHE A 62 2.05 -11.54 -8.67
CA PHE A 62 1.47 -10.38 -7.98
C PHE A 62 2.52 -9.28 -7.84
N THR A 63 2.14 -8.05 -8.21
CA THR A 63 3.00 -6.87 -8.06
C THR A 63 3.38 -6.65 -6.60
N LEU A 64 4.68 -6.67 -6.32
CA LEU A 64 5.27 -6.34 -5.04
C LEU A 64 5.33 -4.82 -4.88
N PRO A 65 5.08 -4.32 -3.66
CA PRO A 65 5.44 -2.97 -3.29
C PRO A 65 6.93 -2.69 -3.53
N HIS A 66 7.22 -1.55 -4.13
CA HIS A 66 8.56 -1.15 -4.50
C HIS A 66 8.72 0.37 -4.40
N PHE A 67 9.96 0.83 -4.34
CA PHE A 67 10.23 2.25 -4.50
C PHE A 67 10.18 2.60 -5.98
N SER A 68 9.51 3.69 -6.32
CA SER A 68 9.42 4.22 -7.68
C SER A 68 9.83 5.68 -7.72
N SER A 69 10.54 6.05 -8.78
CA SER A 69 10.63 7.45 -9.18
C SER A 69 9.36 7.78 -9.94
N TRP A 70 8.62 8.80 -9.51
CA TRP A 70 7.38 9.20 -10.14
C TRP A 70 7.40 10.63 -10.64
N PHE A 71 6.65 10.89 -11.69
CA PHE A 71 6.38 12.24 -12.20
C PHE A 71 5.02 12.29 -12.89
N VAL A 72 4.48 13.50 -13.01
CA VAL A 72 3.24 13.77 -13.74
C VAL A 72 3.61 14.35 -15.09
N GLU A 73 2.99 13.85 -16.16
CA GLU A 73 3.05 14.47 -17.48
C GLU A 73 1.64 14.92 -17.88
N THR A 74 1.53 16.15 -18.37
CA THR A 74 0.28 16.64 -18.95
C THR A 74 0.27 16.32 -20.43
N GLU A 75 -0.66 15.48 -20.84
CA GLU A 75 -0.92 15.17 -22.24
C GLU A 75 -2.03 16.09 -22.77
N LYS A 76 -1.93 16.45 -24.05
CA LYS A 76 -2.92 17.27 -24.74
C LYS A 76 -3.28 16.65 -26.08
N ASP A 77 -4.57 16.49 -26.33
CA ASP A 77 -5.10 16.13 -27.64
C ASP A 77 -6.22 17.11 -28.03
N GLY A 78 -5.91 18.01 -28.97
CA GLY A 78 -6.82 19.10 -29.34
C GLY A 78 -7.03 20.11 -28.20
N GLU A 79 -8.26 20.21 -27.69
CA GLU A 79 -8.65 21.08 -26.57
C GLU A 79 -8.68 20.32 -25.21
N ASP A 80 -8.53 19.00 -25.24
CA ASP A 80 -8.56 18.18 -24.03
C ASP A 80 -7.14 18.08 -23.43
N GLU A 81 -7.05 18.23 -22.11
CA GLU A 81 -5.82 18.11 -21.33
C GLU A 81 -6.07 17.19 -20.14
N TRP A 82 -5.18 16.22 -19.92
CA TRP A 82 -5.22 15.33 -18.76
C TRP A 82 -3.82 15.08 -18.22
N GLU A 83 -3.76 14.74 -16.93
CA GLU A 83 -2.52 14.42 -16.22
C GLU A 83 -2.38 12.90 -16.13
N ASN A 84 -1.22 12.39 -16.50
CA ASN A 84 -0.84 11.00 -16.34
C ASN A 84 0.29 10.90 -15.32
N ASP A 85 0.11 10.01 -14.35
CA ASP A 85 1.15 9.68 -13.37
C ASP A 85 1.98 8.52 -13.90
N TYR A 86 3.30 8.72 -13.94
CA TYR A 86 4.24 7.71 -14.38
C TYR A 86 5.11 7.24 -13.22
N TYR A 87 5.15 5.93 -12.96
CA TYR A 87 5.90 5.29 -11.89
C TYR A 87 6.97 4.36 -12.47
N TYR A 88 8.24 4.64 -12.17
CA TYR A 88 9.38 3.84 -12.62
C TYR A 88 10.08 3.20 -11.42
N PRO A 89 9.99 1.86 -11.27
CA PRO A 89 10.63 1.14 -10.17
C PRO A 89 12.14 1.41 -10.08
N ILE A 90 12.65 1.56 -8.86
CA ILE A 90 14.08 1.74 -8.57
C ILE A 90 14.62 0.61 -7.67
N GLU A 91 15.72 -0.01 -8.10
CA GLU A 91 16.41 -1.06 -7.32
C GLU A 91 17.48 -0.52 -6.38
N PHE A 92 17.96 0.70 -6.62
CA PHE A 92 19.03 1.35 -5.87
C PHE A 92 18.60 2.76 -5.48
N CYS A 93 19.01 3.20 -4.29
CA CYS A 93 18.78 4.57 -3.86
C CYS A 93 19.52 5.54 -4.81
N PRO A 94 18.84 6.49 -5.46
CA PRO A 94 19.48 7.43 -6.39
C PRO A 94 20.41 8.43 -5.68
N HIS A 95 20.32 8.55 -4.35
CA HIS A 95 21.10 9.52 -3.57
C HIS A 95 22.40 8.95 -3.00
N CYS A 96 22.42 7.67 -2.63
CA CYS A 96 23.60 7.07 -1.99
C CYS A 96 24.04 5.74 -2.63
N GLY A 97 23.31 5.23 -3.62
CA GLY A 97 23.65 4.00 -4.36
C GLY A 97 23.41 2.71 -3.58
N GLU A 98 22.90 2.77 -2.35
CA GLU A 98 22.57 1.59 -1.55
C GLU A 98 21.44 0.79 -2.20
N LYS A 99 21.58 -0.54 -2.24
CA LYS A 99 20.59 -1.43 -2.82
C LYS A 99 19.33 -1.48 -1.96
N ILE A 100 18.18 -1.52 -2.63
CA ILE A 100 16.87 -1.75 -2.03
C ILE A 100 16.56 -3.25 -2.17
N GLU A 101 16.43 -3.92 -1.03
CA GLU A 101 16.13 -5.34 -0.94
C GLU A 101 14.68 -5.51 -0.45
N ILE A 102 13.85 -6.15 -1.25
CA ILE A 102 12.45 -6.47 -0.91
C ILE A 102 12.35 -7.99 -0.77
N VAL A 103 11.79 -8.45 0.35
CA VAL A 103 11.60 -9.87 0.62
C VAL A 103 10.23 -10.12 1.24
N VAL A 104 9.52 -11.13 0.75
CA VAL A 104 8.29 -11.63 1.40
C VAL A 104 8.71 -12.59 2.52
N VAL A 105 8.34 -12.27 3.76
CA VAL A 105 8.77 -13.04 4.95
C VAL A 105 7.65 -13.85 5.59
N GLY A 106 6.42 -13.68 5.13
CA GLY A 106 5.25 -14.40 5.64
C GLY A 106 4.03 -14.18 4.77
N GLU A 107 3.02 -15.02 5.00
CA GLU A 107 1.71 -14.94 4.36
C GLU A 107 0.61 -15.14 5.40
N GLU A 108 -0.46 -14.35 5.29
CA GLU A 108 -1.65 -14.44 6.12
C GLU A 108 -2.90 -14.47 5.25
N ASP A 109 -3.77 -15.45 5.52
CA ASP A 109 -5.13 -15.46 4.99
C ASP A 109 -6.06 -14.79 6.01
N ARG A 110 -6.63 -13.66 5.62
CA ARG A 110 -7.59 -12.89 6.41
C ARG A 110 -8.95 -12.78 5.71
N THR A 111 -9.27 -13.74 4.85
CA THR A 111 -10.55 -13.80 4.12
C THR A 111 -11.74 -13.80 5.07
N GLU A 112 -11.70 -14.60 6.14
CA GLU A 112 -12.81 -14.68 7.11
C GLU A 112 -13.05 -13.34 7.83
N GLU A 113 -11.98 -12.69 8.30
CA GLU A 113 -12.04 -11.39 8.96
C GLU A 113 -12.65 -10.33 8.02
N TYR A 114 -12.15 -10.26 6.79
CA TYR A 114 -12.64 -9.33 5.78
C TYR A 114 -14.14 -9.54 5.48
N LEU A 115 -14.56 -10.80 5.26
CA LEU A 115 -15.96 -11.12 4.96
C LEU A 115 -16.87 -10.78 6.14
N GLU A 116 -16.41 -10.97 7.38
CA GLU A 116 -17.17 -10.57 8.55
C GLU A 116 -17.35 -9.04 8.61
N LEU A 117 -16.28 -8.26 8.41
CA LEU A 117 -16.35 -6.80 8.37
C LEU A 117 -17.31 -6.30 7.29
N LYS A 118 -17.21 -6.85 6.08
CA LYS A 118 -18.09 -6.53 4.93
C LYS A 118 -19.56 -6.79 5.27
N LYS A 119 -19.85 -7.95 5.88
CA LYS A 119 -21.20 -8.30 6.32
C LYS A 119 -21.73 -7.34 7.40
N GLN A 120 -20.91 -7.02 8.41
CA GLN A 120 -21.30 -6.08 9.47
C GLN A 120 -21.61 -4.69 8.89
N ARG A 121 -20.78 -4.23 7.95
CA ARG A 121 -20.93 -2.94 7.26
C ARG A 121 -22.25 -2.90 6.48
N ASP A 122 -22.56 -3.94 5.71
CA ASP A 122 -23.80 -4.01 4.93
C ASP A 122 -25.05 -4.08 5.81
N ASP A 123 -25.00 -4.81 6.92
CA ASP A 123 -26.11 -4.87 7.86
C ASP A 123 -26.37 -3.53 8.56
N LEU A 124 -25.31 -2.78 8.88
CA LEU A 124 -25.44 -1.41 9.38
C LEU A 124 -25.98 -0.45 8.32
N TRP A 125 -25.53 -0.58 7.07
CA TRP A 125 -26.02 0.25 5.97
C TRP A 125 -27.52 0.03 5.70
N LYS A 126 -27.99 -1.22 5.72
CA LYS A 126 -29.42 -1.54 5.63
C LYS A 126 -30.23 -0.92 6.78
N LYS A 127 -29.66 -0.85 8.00
CA LYS A 127 -30.29 -0.18 9.13
C LYS A 127 -30.34 1.34 8.95
N CYS A 128 -29.29 1.96 8.38
CA CYS A 128 -29.28 3.38 8.03
C CYS A 128 -30.43 3.74 7.09
N GLN A 129 -30.65 2.94 6.05
CA GLN A 129 -31.68 3.20 5.03
C GLN A 129 -33.12 3.07 5.56
N ARG A 130 -33.32 2.35 6.66
CA ARG A 130 -34.64 2.08 7.24
C ARG A 130 -35.02 3.00 8.40
N THR A 131 -34.07 3.76 8.95
CA THR A 131 -34.35 4.67 10.07
C THR A 131 -34.85 6.02 9.54
N ASP A 132 -35.88 6.55 10.17
CA ASP A 132 -36.41 7.90 9.97
C ASP A 132 -35.78 8.93 10.94
N SER A 133 -35.16 8.43 12.02
CA SER A 133 -34.46 9.26 13.00
C SER A 133 -33.07 9.68 12.53
N LYS A 134 -32.89 10.99 12.29
CA LYS A 134 -31.60 11.61 11.96
C LYS A 134 -30.49 11.33 12.99
N LYS A 135 -30.84 11.30 14.29
CA LYS A 135 -29.86 11.01 15.35
C LYS A 135 -29.32 9.59 15.24
N LYS A 136 -30.22 8.63 15.02
CA LYS A 136 -29.88 7.21 14.89
C LYS A 136 -29.12 6.93 13.58
N GLU A 137 -29.53 7.58 12.50
CA GLU A 137 -28.82 7.54 11.21
C GLU A 137 -27.37 8.02 11.37
N ASN A 138 -27.16 9.17 12.02
CA ASN A 138 -25.81 9.70 12.26
C ASN A 138 -24.94 8.74 13.08
N GLU A 139 -25.50 8.10 14.10
CA GLU A 139 -24.77 7.10 14.90
C GLU A 139 -24.37 5.88 14.06
N LEU A 140 -25.31 5.35 13.27
CA LEU A 140 -25.04 4.20 12.40
C LEU A 140 -24.01 4.54 11.31
N ARG A 141 -24.09 5.73 10.70
CA ARG A 141 -23.10 6.21 9.73
C ARG A 141 -21.70 6.32 10.33
N ARG A 142 -21.59 6.76 11.59
CA ARG A 142 -20.29 6.81 12.28
C ARG A 142 -19.69 5.40 12.40
N ARG A 143 -20.49 4.41 12.78
CA ARG A 143 -20.05 3.01 12.86
C ARG A 143 -19.71 2.41 11.49
N VAL A 144 -20.45 2.77 10.44
CA VAL A 144 -20.11 2.37 9.06
C VAL A 144 -18.75 2.94 8.69
N LYS A 145 -18.48 4.22 8.97
CA LYS A 145 -17.16 4.83 8.72
C LYS A 145 -16.04 4.12 9.48
N GLU A 146 -16.29 3.73 10.74
CA GLU A 146 -15.32 2.94 11.53
C GLU A 146 -15.04 1.56 10.89
N LEU A 147 -16.03 0.92 10.25
CA LEU A 147 -15.83 -0.33 9.52
C LEU A 147 -15.16 -0.11 8.15
N ASP A 148 -15.55 0.94 7.42
CA ASP A 148 -14.94 1.29 6.15
C ASP A 148 -13.43 1.50 6.36
N SER A 149 -12.99 2.24 7.38
CA SER A 149 -11.55 2.39 7.69
C SER A 149 -10.83 1.07 8.01
N LYS A 150 -11.51 0.08 8.60
CA LYS A 150 -10.93 -1.25 8.83
C LYS A 150 -10.84 -2.05 7.54
N ILE A 151 -11.80 -1.90 6.64
CA ILE A 151 -11.79 -2.54 5.32
C ILE A 151 -10.72 -1.90 4.43
N ASP A 152 -10.61 -0.57 4.45
CA ASP A 152 -9.60 0.19 3.72
C ASP A 152 -8.18 -0.26 4.10
N TRP A 153 -7.96 -0.57 5.38
CA TRP A 153 -6.68 -1.14 5.85
C TRP A 153 -6.26 -2.38 5.08
N PHE A 154 -7.19 -3.24 4.61
CA PHE A 154 -6.82 -4.41 3.80
C PHE A 154 -6.22 -4.01 2.45
N TYR A 155 -6.74 -2.94 1.84
CA TYR A 155 -6.35 -2.45 0.52
C TYR A 155 -5.14 -1.52 0.52
N GLU A 156 -4.88 -0.81 1.62
CA GLU A 156 -3.81 0.17 1.71
C GLU A 156 -2.40 -0.46 1.81
N LEU A 157 -1.41 0.11 1.13
CA LEU A 157 0.00 -0.22 1.41
C LEU A 157 0.45 0.48 2.69
N CYS A 158 0.37 -0.21 3.83
CA CYS A 158 0.70 0.36 5.13
C CYS A 158 1.59 -0.57 5.96
N GLU A 159 2.10 -0.02 7.07
CA GLU A 159 2.90 -0.78 8.04
C GLU A 159 2.05 -1.91 8.64
N TYR A 160 2.65 -3.10 8.73
CA TYR A 160 2.01 -4.26 9.34
C TYR A 160 1.95 -4.09 10.86
N GLU A 161 0.75 -3.86 11.39
CA GLU A 161 0.52 -3.89 12.84
C GLU A 161 0.31 -5.33 13.30
N GLU A 162 1.27 -5.88 14.06
CA GLU A 162 1.09 -7.16 14.75
C GLU A 162 -0.12 -7.06 15.70
N VAL A 163 -1.19 -7.77 15.38
CA VAL A 163 -2.34 -7.91 16.29
C VAL A 163 -1.88 -8.77 17.48
N LYS A 164 -1.46 -8.11 18.56
CA LYS A 164 -1.14 -8.78 19.82
C LYS A 164 -2.43 -9.34 20.42
N HIS A 165 -2.63 -10.66 20.28
CA HIS A 165 -3.66 -11.42 20.99
C HIS A 165 -3.37 -11.54 22.48
#